data_AF-A0A2J0KY98-F1
#
_entry.id   AF-A0A2J0KY98-F1
#
_cell.length_a   1.000
_cell.length_b   1.000
_cell.length_c   1.000
_cell.angle_alpha   90.00
_cell.angle_beta   90.00
_cell.angle_gamma   90.00
#
_symmetry.space_group_name_H-M   'P 1'
#
loop_
_entity.id
_entity.type
_entity.pdbx_description
1 polymer ?
#
loop_
_entity_poly.entity_id
_entity_poly.type
_entity_poly.pdbx_seq_one_letter_code
_entity_poly.pdbx_strand_id
1 'polypeptide(L)'
;IPCHKLFEDEKYFSFLDIRPINPGHALVIPKQAIDYIFDLKDADLGDMIIFSKKIARAIKKAVPCKKVGMMAAGLEVPHAHIHLIPLVENVHELSFANAKAAAEEALASMAECIRHEID
;
A
#
# COMPACT_ATOMS: atom_id res chain seq x y z
N ILE A 1 -4.66 15.41 -6.14
CA ILE A 1 -5.91 14.60 -6.26
C ILE A 1 -6.23 14.11 -4.85
N PRO A 2 -7.49 14.21 -4.37
CA PRO A 2 -7.87 13.68 -3.07
C PRO A 2 -7.53 12.19 -2.95
N CYS A 3 -7.02 11.77 -1.80
CA CYS A 3 -6.72 10.37 -1.51
C CYS A 3 -6.78 10.09 0.00
N HIS A 4 -6.92 8.82 0.35
CA HIS A 4 -6.90 8.36 1.74
C HIS A 4 -5.47 8.11 2.21
N LYS A 5 -4.76 9.20 2.52
CA LYS A 5 -3.38 9.18 3.00
C LYS A 5 -3.24 8.36 4.30
N LEU A 6 -2.25 7.49 4.35
CA LEU A 6 -1.86 6.75 5.56
C LEU A 6 -0.68 7.44 6.24
N PHE A 7 0.41 7.68 5.52
CA PHE A 7 1.60 8.31 6.08
C PHE A 7 2.48 8.86 4.97
N GLU A 8 3.31 9.83 5.31
CA GLU A 8 4.34 10.35 4.42
C GLU A 8 5.57 10.77 5.22
N ASP A 9 6.73 10.63 4.60
CA ASP A 9 7.97 11.25 5.06
C ASP A 9 8.54 12.14 3.94
N GLU A 10 9.82 12.49 4.02
CA GLU A 10 10.47 13.33 3.00
C GLU A 10 10.56 12.67 1.62
N LYS A 11 10.66 11.34 1.55
CA LYS A 11 10.92 10.59 0.31
C LYS A 11 9.73 9.77 -0.18
N TYR A 12 8.88 9.29 0.71
CA TYR A 12 7.83 8.30 0.42
C TYR A 12 6.47 8.77 0.89
N PHE A 13 5.45 8.20 0.26
CA PHE A 13 4.05 8.48 0.51
C PHE A 13 3.26 7.18 0.45
N SER A 14 2.30 7.02 1.36
CA SER A 14 1.38 5.88 1.34
C SER A 14 -0.07 6.30 1.53
N PHE A 15 -0.95 5.62 0.81
CA PHE A 15 -2.39 5.86 0.75
C PHE A 15 -3.12 4.56 0.39
N LEU A 16 -4.43 4.51 0.64
CA LEU A 16 -5.24 3.35 0.25
C LEU A 16 -5.48 3.30 -1.25
N ASP A 17 -5.49 2.09 -1.79
CA ASP A 17 -5.97 1.83 -3.15
C ASP A 17 -7.49 2.00 -3.19
N ILE A 18 -8.01 2.68 -4.21
CA ILE A 18 -9.45 2.89 -4.42
C ILE A 18 -10.17 1.60 -4.87
N ARG A 19 -9.42 0.64 -5.39
CA ARG A 19 -9.88 -0.69 -5.79
C ARG A 19 -9.15 -1.76 -4.97
N PRO A 20 -9.36 -1.82 -3.64
CA PRO A 20 -8.65 -2.77 -2.80
C PRO A 20 -8.93 -4.22 -3.23
N ILE A 21 -7.91 -5.08 -3.12
CA ILE A 21 -8.08 -6.55 -3.19
C ILE A 21 -8.75 -7.03 -1.90
N ASN A 22 -8.23 -6.56 -0.76
CA ASN A 22 -8.80 -6.76 0.57
C ASN A 22 -8.82 -5.42 1.33
N PRO A 23 -9.72 -5.22 2.31
CA PRO A 23 -9.75 -4.01 3.13
C PRO A 23 -8.37 -3.72 3.73
N GLY A 24 -7.89 -2.48 3.57
CA GLY A 24 -6.53 -2.08 3.97
C GLY A 24 -5.45 -2.25 2.90
N HIS A 25 -5.81 -2.62 1.66
CA HIS A 25 -4.89 -2.57 0.52
C HIS A 25 -4.35 -1.14 0.33
N ALA A 26 -3.04 -0.98 0.50
CA ALA A 26 -2.36 0.30 0.42
C ALA A 26 -1.29 0.29 -0.67
N LEU A 27 -1.01 1.48 -1.20
CA LEU A 27 0.11 1.77 -2.06
C LEU A 27 1.19 2.50 -1.28
N VAL A 28 2.45 2.18 -1.57
CA VAL A 28 3.63 2.95 -1.17
C VAL A 28 4.29 3.42 -2.44
N ILE A 29 4.58 4.72 -2.54
CA ILE A 29 5.22 5.35 -3.69
C ILE A 29 6.40 6.21 -3.24
N PRO A 30 7.47 6.37 -4.07
CA PRO A 30 8.39 7.47 -3.91
C PRO A 30 7.71 8.78 -4.32
N LYS A 31 8.08 9.90 -3.69
CA LYS A 31 7.67 11.24 -4.11
C LYS A 31 8.37 11.67 -5.40
N GLN A 32 9.54 11.10 -5.68
CA GLN A 32 10.20 11.26 -6.96
C GLN A 32 9.39 10.56 -8.07
N ALA A 33 9.21 11.24 -9.20
CA ALA A 33 8.59 10.67 -10.39
C ALA A 33 9.56 9.72 -11.11
N ILE A 34 9.50 8.44 -10.76
CA ILE A 34 10.15 7.32 -11.46
C ILE A 34 9.05 6.36 -11.85
N ASP A 35 9.06 5.88 -13.09
CA ASP A 35 8.01 5.01 -13.64
C ASP A 35 8.03 3.62 -12.99
N TYR A 36 9.17 2.92 -13.11
CA TYR A 36 9.27 1.54 -12.68
C TYR A 36 10.08 1.37 -11.39
N ILE A 37 9.63 0.44 -10.54
CA ILE A 37 10.26 0.19 -9.24
C ILE A 37 11.74 -0.21 -9.35
N PHE A 38 12.14 -0.89 -10.42
CA PHE A 38 13.54 -1.30 -10.63
C PHE A 38 14.40 -0.26 -11.36
N ASP A 39 13.83 0.90 -11.68
CA ASP A 39 14.59 2.08 -12.13
C ASP A 39 15.02 2.97 -10.95
N LEU A 40 14.55 2.66 -9.73
CA LEU A 40 15.03 3.30 -8.51
C LEU A 40 16.50 2.95 -8.25
N LYS A 41 17.25 3.89 -7.68
CA LYS A 41 18.58 3.60 -7.14
C LYS A 41 18.45 2.59 -6.00
N ASP A 42 19.42 1.71 -5.84
CA ASP A 42 19.41 0.66 -4.80
C ASP A 42 19.11 1.20 -3.39
N ALA A 43 19.66 2.36 -3.04
CA ALA A 43 19.40 2.99 -1.75
C ALA A 43 17.94 3.41 -1.59
N ASP A 44 17.32 3.98 -2.62
CA ASP A 44 15.92 4.39 -2.59
C ASP A 44 14.98 3.18 -2.63
N LEU A 45 15.30 2.14 -3.41
CA LEU A 45 14.56 0.89 -3.37
C LEU A 45 14.60 0.24 -1.97
N GLY A 46 15.78 0.20 -1.34
CA GLY A 46 15.96 -0.32 0.01
C GLY A 46 15.15 0.47 1.05
N ASP A 47 15.27 1.80 1.02
CA ASP A 47 14.51 2.70 1.89
C ASP A 47 13.00 2.54 1.69
N MET A 48 12.53 2.40 0.45
CA MET A 48 11.11 2.18 0.11
C MET A 48 10.57 0.87 0.71
N ILE A 49 11.37 -0.20 0.74
CA ILE A 49 11.01 -1.46 1.40
C ILE A 49 10.93 -1.29 2.92
N ILE A 50 11.84 -0.52 3.52
CA ILE A 50 11.80 -0.22 4.96
C ILE A 50 10.58 0.64 5.32
N PHE A 51 10.24 1.62 4.50
CA PHE A 51 9.02 2.40 4.63
C PHE A 51 7.78 1.50 4.52
N SER A 52 7.74 0.61 3.52
CA SER A 52 6.66 -0.36 3.33
C SER A 52 6.46 -1.27 4.54
N LYS A 53 7.55 -1.69 5.20
CA LYS A 53 7.49 -2.45 6.46
C LYS A 53 6.76 -1.68 7.57
N LYS A 54 6.95 -0.36 7.69
CA LYS A 54 6.24 0.48 8.67
C LYS A 54 4.74 0.44 8.42
N ILE A 55 4.33 0.67 7.18
CA ILE A 55 2.91 0.66 6.77
C ILE A 55 2.30 -0.74 6.96
N ALA A 56 2.99 -1.79 6.53
CA ALA A 56 2.50 -3.17 6.67
C ALA A 56 2.26 -3.57 8.14
N ARG A 57 3.08 -3.08 9.08
CA ARG A 57 2.87 -3.31 10.52
C ARG A 57 1.60 -2.64 11.03
N ALA A 58 1.35 -1.38 10.64
CA ALA A 58 0.14 -0.67 11.01
C ALA A 58 -1.11 -1.32 10.42
N ILE A 59 -1.07 -1.69 9.13
CA ILE A 59 -2.14 -2.45 8.46
C ILE A 59 -2.45 -3.74 9.23
N LYS A 60 -1.43 -4.51 9.62
CA LYS A 60 -1.63 -5.78 10.33
C LYS A 60 -2.27 -5.60 11.72
N LYS A 61 -2.04 -4.46 12.39
CA LYS A 61 -2.69 -4.15 13.68
C LYS A 61 -4.16 -3.74 13.46
N ALA A 62 -4.43 -2.95 12.42
CA ALA A 62 -5.77 -2.43 12.13
C ALA A 62 -6.71 -3.44 11.45
N VAL A 63 -6.16 -4.37 10.66
CA VAL A 63 -6.92 -5.33 9.85
C VAL A 63 -6.61 -6.76 10.30
N PRO A 64 -7.62 -7.52 10.79
CA PRO A 64 -7.45 -8.94 11.10
C PRO A 64 -6.99 -9.74 9.87
N CYS A 65 -5.71 -10.07 9.81
CA CYS A 65 -5.11 -10.83 8.72
C CYS A 65 -3.95 -11.71 9.23
N LYS A 66 -3.65 -12.79 8.51
CA LYS A 66 -2.52 -13.68 8.84
C LYS A 66 -1.19 -12.97 8.56
N LYS A 67 -1.09 -12.32 7.40
CA LYS A 67 0.09 -11.60 6.90
C LYS A 67 -0.36 -10.42 6.02
N VAL A 68 0.57 -9.50 5.77
CA VAL A 68 0.44 -8.51 4.69
C VAL A 68 1.35 -8.96 3.56
N GLY A 69 0.77 -9.25 2.41
CA GLY A 69 1.50 -9.55 1.18
C GLY A 69 2.00 -8.29 0.50
N MET A 70 3.03 -8.45 -0.33
CA MET A 70 3.67 -7.36 -1.05
C MET A 70 3.75 -7.73 -2.54
N MET A 71 3.33 -6.83 -3.42
CA MET A 71 3.44 -6.99 -4.89
C MET A 71 3.89 -5.70 -5.56
N ALA A 72 4.58 -5.82 -6.68
CA ALA A 72 4.85 -4.71 -7.59
C ALA A 72 4.69 -5.22 -9.03
N ALA A 73 3.98 -4.46 -9.87
CA ALA A 73 3.73 -4.81 -11.27
C ALA A 73 4.15 -3.69 -12.23
N GLY A 74 3.64 -2.47 -12.02
CA GLY A 74 4.04 -1.27 -12.79
C GLY A 74 3.36 -1.09 -14.15
N LEU A 75 2.34 -1.87 -14.49
CA LEU A 75 1.67 -1.79 -15.80
C LEU A 75 0.47 -0.83 -15.85
N GLU A 76 -0.15 -0.52 -14.71
CA GLU A 76 -1.38 0.27 -14.67
C GLU A 76 -1.11 1.78 -14.60
N VAL A 77 -0.17 2.18 -13.74
CA VAL A 77 0.19 3.58 -13.50
C VAL A 77 1.70 3.73 -13.64
N PRO A 78 2.21 4.67 -14.47
CA PRO A 78 3.63 4.84 -14.74
C PRO A 78 4.31 5.64 -13.62
N HIS A 79 4.27 5.10 -12.41
CA HIS A 79 4.92 5.65 -11.22
C HIS A 79 5.21 4.51 -10.25
N ALA A 80 6.44 4.39 -9.77
CA ALA A 80 6.90 3.25 -8.99
C ALA A 80 6.04 3.08 -7.74
N HIS A 81 5.50 1.87 -7.55
CA HIS A 81 4.63 1.61 -6.40
C HIS A 81 4.75 0.17 -5.91
N ILE A 82 4.57 0.02 -4.60
CA ILE A 82 4.44 -1.26 -3.92
C ILE A 82 3.01 -1.38 -3.40
N HIS A 83 2.36 -2.48 -3.70
CA HIS A 83 1.09 -2.90 -3.11
C HIS A 83 1.33 -3.62 -1.79
N LEU A 84 0.60 -3.25 -0.74
CA LEU A 84 0.54 -3.93 0.54
C LEU A 84 -0.87 -4.44 0.78
N ILE A 85 -1.06 -5.75 0.81
CA ILE A 85 -2.39 -6.39 0.79
C ILE A 85 -2.55 -7.30 2.01
N PRO A 86 -3.53 -7.05 2.90
CA PRO A 86 -3.89 -7.98 3.96
C PRO A 86 -4.30 -9.35 3.38
N LEU A 87 -3.74 -10.44 3.90
CA LEU A 87 -4.05 -11.82 3.52
C LEU A 87 -4.78 -12.51 4.66
N VAL A 88 -6.04 -12.88 4.41
CA VAL A 88 -6.91 -13.46 5.45
C VAL A 88 -6.82 -14.98 5.44
N GLU A 89 -6.83 -15.59 4.27
CA GLU A 89 -6.93 -17.03 4.10
C GLU A 89 -5.67 -17.66 3.51
N ASN A 90 -5.26 -17.23 2.32
CA ASN A 90 -4.25 -17.90 1.50
C ASN A 90 -3.59 -16.97 0.46
N VAL A 91 -2.59 -17.49 -0.27
CA VAL A 91 -1.79 -16.67 -1.20
C VAL A 91 -2.53 -16.28 -2.49
N HIS A 92 -3.59 -17.00 -2.88
CA HIS A 92 -4.34 -16.71 -4.11
C HIS A 92 -5.12 -15.40 -4.05
N GLU A 93 -5.27 -14.82 -2.86
CA GLU A 93 -5.78 -13.46 -2.67
C GLU A 93 -4.89 -12.43 -3.39
N LEU A 94 -3.58 -12.69 -3.53
CA LEU A 94 -2.61 -11.85 -4.26
C LEU A 94 -2.80 -11.92 -5.79
N SER A 95 -3.95 -11.46 -6.25
CA SER A 95 -4.28 -11.37 -7.67
C SER A 95 -5.06 -10.08 -7.94
N PHE A 96 -4.59 -9.29 -8.90
CA PHE A 96 -5.27 -8.06 -9.35
C PHE A 96 -6.67 -8.34 -9.92
N ALA A 97 -6.95 -9.58 -10.33
CA ALA A 97 -8.30 -9.99 -10.74
C ALA A 97 -9.35 -9.88 -9.60
N ASN A 98 -8.89 -9.85 -8.34
CA ASN A 98 -9.76 -9.73 -7.17
C ASN A 98 -10.09 -8.26 -6.83
N ALA A 99 -9.45 -7.27 -7.47
CA ALA A 99 -9.56 -5.86 -7.13
C ALA A 99 -10.94 -5.26 -7.46
N LYS A 100 -11.64 -4.73 -6.44
CA LYS A 100 -12.99 -4.16 -6.55
C LYS A 100 -13.04 -2.77 -5.94
N ALA A 101 -13.80 -1.87 -6.55
CA ALA A 101 -13.98 -0.51 -6.02
C ALA A 101 -14.58 -0.54 -4.61
N ALA A 102 -14.07 0.31 -3.73
CA ALA A 102 -14.59 0.51 -2.39
C ALA A 102 -15.33 1.85 -2.28
N ALA A 103 -16.27 1.94 -1.33
CA ALA A 103 -16.95 3.18 -1.01
C ALA A 103 -16.01 4.15 -0.29
N GLU A 104 -16.18 5.45 -0.54
CA GLU A 104 -15.32 6.50 0.01
C GLU A 104 -15.32 6.52 1.55
N GLU A 105 -16.49 6.42 2.19
CA GLU A 105 -16.60 6.28 3.65
C GLU A 105 -15.83 5.07 4.19
N ALA A 106 -15.87 3.93 3.50
CA ALA A 106 -15.17 2.73 3.95
C ALA A 106 -13.65 2.91 3.88
N LEU A 107 -13.16 3.59 2.84
CA LEU A 107 -11.73 3.94 2.72
C LEU A 107 -11.33 4.97 3.77
N ALA A 108 -12.16 5.98 4.03
CA ALA A 108 -11.89 7.01 5.03
C ALA A 108 -11.75 6.40 6.44
N SER A 109 -12.73 5.59 6.87
CA SER A 109 -12.67 4.91 8.18
C SER A 109 -11.50 3.94 8.27
N MET A 110 -11.21 3.17 7.21
CA MET A 110 -10.06 2.27 7.19
C MET A 110 -8.74 3.03 7.32
N ALA A 111 -8.60 4.17 6.65
CA ALA A 111 -7.41 5.00 6.74
C ALA A 111 -7.21 5.58 8.15
N GLU A 112 -8.29 5.97 8.84
CA GLU A 112 -8.23 6.38 10.25
C GLU A 112 -7.73 5.25 11.15
N CYS A 113 -8.31 4.04 11.01
CA CYS A 113 -7.86 2.88 11.77
C CYS A 113 -6.38 2.58 11.56
N ILE A 114 -5.90 2.59 10.32
CA ILE A 114 -4.50 2.32 10.02
C ILE A 114 -3.60 3.44 10.55
N ARG A 115 -4.00 4.71 10.40
CA ARG A 115 -3.21 5.87 10.90
C ARG A 115 -2.97 5.82 12.40
N HIS A 116 -3.95 5.38 13.20
CA HIS A 116 -3.78 5.23 14.64
C HIS A 116 -2.73 4.19 15.03
N GLU A 117 -2.40 3.27 14.13
CA GLU A 117 -1.45 2.18 14.36
C GLU A 117 -0.02 2.47 13.83
N ILE A 118 0.17 3.64 13.22
CA ILE A 118 1.44 4.11 12.69
C ILE A 118 2.20 4.83 13.82
N ASP A 119 3.26 4.16 14.30
CA ASP A 119 4.21 4.70 15.29
C ASP A 119 5.03 5.88 14.73
#